data_AF-A0AAU9U3G7-F1
#
_entry.id   AF-A0AAU9U3G7-F1
#
_cell.length_a   1.000
_cell.length_b   1.000
_cell.length_c   1.000
_cell.angle_alpha   90.00
_cell.angle_beta   90.00
_cell.angle_gamma   90.00
#
_symmetry.space_group_name_H-M   'P 1'
#
loop_
_entity.id
_entity.type
_entity.pdbx_description
1 polymer ?
#
loop_
_entity_poly.entity_id
_entity_poly.type
_entity_poly.pdbx_seq_one_letter_code
_entity_poly.pdbx_strand_id
1 'polypeptide(L)'
;MCRNLILSISLTAFCAIVIASRPENRNVSRCFQFTWLGPRYDNESLFLNATCQDATRLARGVPCQPPLVASYDGTWPDVEYIWTHHASEASCILADNDVCAKYTYYFNGIAENATYMCTRAIDSNNTAITYGCYEETKGSYSTKVCLCRSVPGGVPCNSATTLPILPIYSMLILIFTVITVINYRSTVNHNKILT
;
A
#
# COMPACT_ATOMS: atom_id res chain seq x y z
N MET A 1 -6.81 4.55 -73.44
CA MET A 1 -8.20 5.07 -73.56
C MET A 1 -8.80 5.13 -72.16
N CYS A 2 -8.98 6.35 -71.63
CA CYS A 2 -9.73 6.66 -70.42
C CYS A 2 -11.24 6.57 -70.64
N ARG A 3 -11.99 6.29 -69.56
CA ARG A 3 -13.45 6.47 -69.27
C ARG A 3 -14.05 5.13 -68.80
N ASN A 4 -14.75 5.01 -67.68
CA ASN A 4 -15.48 5.98 -66.89
C ASN A 4 -15.37 5.68 -65.38
N LEU A 5 -15.26 6.78 -64.65
CA LEU A 5 -15.49 6.96 -63.21
C LEU A 5 -17.00 6.81 -62.93
N ILE A 6 -17.41 6.24 -61.78
CA ILE A 6 -18.41 6.79 -60.83
C ILE A 6 -18.86 5.73 -59.80
N LEU A 7 -18.46 6.03 -58.56
CA LEU A 7 -19.12 5.90 -57.25
C LEU A 7 -19.48 4.54 -56.58
N SER A 8 -19.28 4.60 -55.26
CA SER A 8 -20.02 3.93 -54.17
C SER A 8 -19.48 2.55 -53.75
N ILE A 9 -19.12 2.22 -52.50
CA ILE A 9 -19.18 2.88 -51.18
C ILE A 9 -17.99 2.31 -50.39
N SER A 10 -17.14 3.17 -49.83
CA SER A 10 -16.09 2.80 -48.90
C SER A 10 -16.71 2.46 -47.55
N LEU A 11 -16.88 1.17 -47.26
CA LEU A 11 -17.24 0.67 -45.94
C LEU A 11 -15.98 0.66 -45.06
N THR A 12 -15.55 1.83 -44.60
CA THR A 12 -14.56 1.92 -43.52
C THR A 12 -15.25 1.49 -42.22
N ALA A 13 -15.18 0.20 -41.92
CA ALA A 13 -15.48 -0.31 -40.58
C ALA A 13 -14.42 0.26 -39.62
N PHE A 14 -14.73 1.41 -39.03
CA PHE A 14 -14.08 1.85 -37.80
C PHE A 14 -14.42 0.82 -36.73
N CYS A 15 -13.56 -0.17 -36.57
CA CYS A 15 -13.53 -0.98 -35.37
C CYS A 15 -13.03 -0.04 -34.27
N ALA A 16 -13.96 0.69 -33.65
CA ALA A 16 -13.68 1.38 -32.41
C ALA A 16 -13.35 0.29 -31.39
N ILE A 17 -12.06 0.13 -31.11
CA ILE A 17 -11.60 -0.64 -29.95
C ILE A 17 -12.07 0.17 -28.74
N VAL A 18 -13.28 -0.10 -28.28
CA VAL A 18 -13.72 0.30 -26.95
C VAL A 18 -12.87 -0.51 -26.00
N ILE A 19 -11.80 0.08 -25.47
CA ILE A 19 -11.13 -0.46 -24.29
C ILE A 19 -12.15 -0.35 -23.16
N ALA A 20 -12.92 -1.42 -22.97
CA ALA A 20 -13.76 -1.55 -21.78
C ALA A 20 -12.80 -1.59 -20.59
N SER A 21 -12.76 -0.52 -19.80
CA SER A 21 -12.16 -0.56 -18.47
C SER A 21 -12.90 -1.64 -17.70
N ARG A 22 -12.17 -2.70 -17.31
CA ARG A 22 -12.75 -3.82 -16.56
C ARG A 22 -13.25 -3.22 -15.24
N PRO A 23 -14.53 -3.38 -14.87
CA PRO A 23 -15.03 -2.84 -13.62
C PRO A 23 -14.16 -3.40 -12.49
N GLU A 24 -13.59 -2.50 -11.71
CA GLU A 24 -12.68 -2.86 -10.63
C GLU A 24 -13.47 -3.62 -9.57
N ASN A 25 -13.37 -4.95 -9.56
CA ASN A 25 -13.99 -5.75 -8.53
C ASN A 25 -13.22 -5.57 -7.22
N ARG A 26 -13.62 -4.57 -6.42
CA ARG A 26 -13.03 -4.30 -5.11
C ARG A 26 -13.42 -5.34 -4.07
N ASN A 27 -14.44 -6.18 -4.32
CA ASN A 27 -14.91 -7.20 -3.37
C ASN A 27 -13.97 -8.41 -3.23
N VAL A 28 -12.74 -8.33 -3.74
CA VAL A 28 -11.69 -9.35 -3.57
C VAL A 28 -10.58 -8.78 -2.69
N SER A 29 -9.85 -9.64 -1.98
CA SER A 29 -8.66 -9.19 -1.25
C SER A 29 -7.57 -8.73 -2.21
N ARG A 30 -6.94 -7.58 -1.92
CA ARG A 30 -5.84 -7.03 -2.73
C ARG A 30 -4.65 -6.58 -1.89
N CYS A 31 -3.45 -6.61 -2.48
CA CYS A 31 -2.23 -6.00 -1.94
C CYS A 31 -1.84 -4.82 -2.81
N PHE A 32 -1.31 -3.75 -2.22
CA PHE A 32 -0.57 -2.78 -3.03
C PHE A 32 0.59 -3.48 -3.71
N GLN A 33 0.82 -3.08 -4.96
CA GLN A 33 1.79 -3.65 -5.86
C GLN A 33 2.44 -2.53 -6.67
N PHE A 34 3.56 -2.00 -6.19
CA PHE A 34 4.33 -0.91 -6.80
C PHE A 34 5.66 -0.73 -6.07
N THR A 35 6.55 0.11 -6.60
CA THR A 35 7.80 0.51 -5.93
C THR A 35 7.84 2.01 -5.71
N TRP A 36 7.87 2.44 -4.47
CA TRP A 36 8.19 3.81 -4.11
C TRP A 36 9.69 4.02 -4.21
N LEU A 37 10.10 4.97 -5.03
CA LEU A 37 11.49 5.23 -5.35
C LEU A 37 12.27 5.86 -4.19
N GLY A 38 11.57 6.54 -3.28
CA GLY A 38 12.20 7.19 -2.14
C GLY A 38 12.16 8.71 -2.18
N PRO A 39 12.78 9.35 -1.18
CA PRO A 39 12.65 10.79 -0.94
C PRO A 39 13.32 11.69 -1.98
N ARG A 40 14.18 11.13 -2.83
CA ARG A 40 15.03 11.88 -3.78
C ARG A 40 14.44 11.97 -5.18
N TYR A 41 13.23 11.47 -5.37
CA TYR A 41 12.61 11.29 -6.66
C TYR A 41 11.24 11.95 -6.67
N ASP A 42 11.00 12.79 -7.67
CA ASP A 42 9.76 13.54 -7.90
C ASP A 42 9.19 13.23 -9.30
N ASN A 43 8.04 13.83 -9.65
CA ASN A 43 7.42 13.60 -10.96
C ASN A 43 8.10 14.35 -12.13
N GLU A 44 9.10 15.19 -11.86
CA GLU A 44 9.94 15.82 -12.90
C GLU A 44 11.17 14.99 -13.24
N SER A 45 11.53 14.08 -12.33
CA SER A 45 12.66 13.18 -12.50
C SER A 45 12.35 12.07 -13.52
N LEU A 46 13.38 11.56 -14.21
CA LEU A 46 13.31 10.74 -15.45
C LEU A 46 12.63 9.35 -15.32
N PHE A 47 11.81 9.11 -14.29
CA PHE A 47 11.25 7.79 -13.96
C PHE A 47 9.94 7.43 -14.65
N LEU A 48 9.31 8.35 -15.38
CA LEU A 48 8.12 8.06 -16.19
C LEU A 48 8.34 6.90 -17.19
N ASN A 49 9.59 6.68 -17.62
CA ASN A 49 10.00 5.58 -18.49
C ASN A 49 11.03 4.65 -17.84
N ALA A 50 11.31 4.80 -16.54
CA ALA A 50 12.29 3.97 -15.87
C ALA A 50 11.72 2.57 -15.62
N THR A 51 12.57 1.58 -15.84
CA THR A 51 12.30 0.19 -15.47
C THR A 51 12.76 -0.07 -14.04
N CYS A 52 12.33 -1.20 -13.48
CA CYS A 52 12.90 -1.67 -12.24
C CYS A 52 14.43 -1.79 -12.31
N GLN A 53 15.02 -2.16 -13.45
CA GLN A 53 16.47 -2.23 -13.61
C GLN A 53 17.14 -0.86 -13.49
N ASP A 54 16.47 0.21 -13.93
CA ASP A 54 16.96 1.58 -13.79
C ASP A 54 16.86 2.08 -12.34
N ALA A 55 15.76 1.73 -11.65
CA ALA A 55 15.51 2.10 -10.26
C ALA A 55 16.36 1.31 -9.25
N THR A 56 16.64 0.03 -9.51
CA THR A 56 17.33 -0.86 -8.57
C THR A 56 18.86 -0.81 -8.63
N ARG A 57 19.46 0.27 -9.17
CA ARG A 57 20.93 0.46 -9.08
C ARG A 57 21.45 0.46 -7.63
N LEU A 58 20.57 0.65 -6.65
CA LEU A 58 20.91 0.97 -5.25
C LEU A 58 21.00 -0.22 -4.28
N ALA A 59 20.48 -1.41 -4.60
CA ALA A 59 20.64 -2.57 -3.72
C ALA A 59 20.41 -3.90 -4.45
N ARG A 60 21.46 -4.72 -4.59
CA ARG A 60 21.28 -6.12 -5.02
C ARG A 60 20.40 -6.84 -3.98
N GLY A 61 19.34 -7.49 -4.43
CA GLY A 61 18.44 -8.27 -3.59
C GLY A 61 17.22 -7.54 -3.03
N VAL A 62 17.05 -6.24 -3.31
CA VAL A 62 15.78 -5.55 -3.00
C VAL A 62 14.78 -5.82 -4.13
N PRO A 63 13.58 -6.34 -3.83
CA PRO A 63 12.56 -6.59 -4.84
C PRO A 63 12.12 -5.26 -5.46
N CYS A 64 11.74 -5.29 -6.74
CA CYS A 64 11.13 -4.14 -7.40
C CYS A 64 9.93 -4.62 -8.22
N GLN A 65 8.89 -3.80 -8.19
CA GLN A 65 7.62 -4.06 -8.82
C GLN A 65 7.07 -2.79 -9.49
N PRO A 66 6.69 -2.84 -10.78
CA PRO A 66 6.01 -1.73 -11.43
C PRO A 66 4.57 -1.57 -10.92
N PRO A 67 3.99 -0.36 -10.98
CA PRO A 67 4.62 0.89 -11.44
C PRO A 67 5.64 1.46 -10.43
N LEU A 68 6.50 2.34 -10.91
CA LEU A 68 7.37 3.14 -10.04
C LEU A 68 6.59 4.38 -9.57
N VAL A 69 6.65 4.68 -8.28
CA VAL A 69 5.92 5.77 -7.63
C VAL A 69 6.93 6.71 -6.98
N ALA A 70 6.76 8.01 -7.20
CA ALA A 70 7.55 9.08 -6.62
C ALA A 70 6.66 9.95 -5.72
N SER A 71 7.25 10.52 -4.66
CA SER A 71 6.57 11.50 -3.80
C SER A 71 7.25 12.85 -3.96
N TYR A 72 6.44 13.91 -4.12
CA TYR A 72 6.95 15.24 -4.42
C TYR A 72 7.77 15.88 -3.29
N ASP A 73 7.47 15.53 -2.04
CA ASP A 73 8.06 16.09 -0.83
C ASP A 73 9.01 15.11 -0.12
N GLY A 74 9.27 13.99 -0.78
CA GLY A 74 10.05 12.88 -0.26
C GLY A 74 9.44 12.14 0.93
N THR A 75 8.15 12.36 1.22
CA THR A 75 7.42 11.58 2.21
C THR A 75 6.97 10.23 1.65
N TRP A 76 6.27 9.42 2.45
CA TRP A 76 5.68 8.17 1.97
C TRP A 76 4.63 8.44 0.89
N PRO A 77 4.45 7.52 -0.09
CA PRO A 77 3.45 7.70 -1.13
C PRO A 77 2.05 7.75 -0.53
N ASP A 78 1.19 8.60 -1.09
CA ASP A 78 -0.23 8.68 -0.72
C ASP A 78 -0.97 7.42 -1.20
N VAL A 79 -1.00 6.41 -0.34
CA VAL A 79 -1.66 5.14 -0.60
C VAL A 79 -3.18 5.26 -0.72
N GLU A 80 -3.80 6.29 -0.11
CA GLU A 80 -5.24 6.54 -0.24
C GLU A 80 -5.55 7.06 -1.65
N TYR A 81 -4.73 7.99 -2.14
CA TYR A 81 -4.80 8.47 -3.51
C TYR A 81 -4.60 7.33 -4.51
N ILE A 82 -3.57 6.50 -4.31
CA ILE A 82 -3.30 5.33 -5.15
C ILE A 82 -4.47 4.36 -5.14
N TRP A 83 -5.05 4.07 -3.98
CA TRP A 83 -6.22 3.18 -3.89
C TRP A 83 -7.48 3.75 -4.52
N THR A 84 -7.64 5.06 -4.48
CA THR A 84 -8.82 5.71 -5.06
C THR A 84 -8.73 5.80 -6.58
N HIS A 85 -7.55 6.09 -7.13
CA HIS A 85 -7.37 6.45 -8.54
C HIS A 85 -6.60 5.43 -9.39
N HIS A 86 -5.79 4.58 -8.78
CA HIS A 86 -4.85 3.68 -9.46
C HIS A 86 -4.86 2.26 -8.91
N ALA A 87 -5.94 1.85 -8.24
CA ALA A 87 -6.00 0.55 -7.60
C ALA A 87 -5.86 -0.59 -8.61
N SER A 88 -6.35 -0.45 -9.85
CA SER A 88 -6.22 -1.51 -10.85
C SER A 88 -4.77 -1.72 -11.32
N GLU A 89 -3.99 -0.65 -11.36
CA GLU A 89 -2.61 -0.60 -11.86
C GLU A 89 -1.58 -0.87 -10.75
N ALA A 90 -1.85 -0.39 -9.53
CA ALA A 90 -0.93 -0.41 -8.41
C ALA A 90 -1.33 -1.42 -7.32
N SER A 91 -2.11 -2.45 -7.67
CA SER A 91 -2.45 -3.53 -6.76
C SER A 91 -2.65 -4.87 -7.47
N CYS A 92 -2.51 -5.95 -6.73
CA CYS A 92 -2.73 -7.33 -7.17
C CYS A 92 -3.82 -8.00 -6.34
N ILE A 93 -4.54 -8.95 -6.93
CA ILE A 93 -5.52 -9.80 -6.24
C ILE A 93 -4.75 -10.89 -5.49
N LEU A 94 -5.07 -11.14 -4.22
CA LEU A 94 -4.47 -12.25 -3.45
C LEU A 94 -5.08 -13.57 -3.88
N ALA A 95 -4.23 -14.56 -4.20
CA ALA A 95 -4.62 -15.96 -4.17
C ALA A 95 -4.61 -16.53 -2.74
N ASP A 96 -5.12 -17.74 -2.55
CA ASP A 96 -5.30 -18.35 -1.22
C ASP A 96 -4.01 -18.40 -0.38
N ASN A 97 -2.86 -18.63 -1.00
CA ASN A 97 -1.57 -18.72 -0.30
C ASN A 97 -0.69 -17.47 -0.46
N ASP A 98 -1.26 -16.37 -0.94
CA ASP A 98 -0.54 -15.12 -1.09
C ASP A 98 -0.76 -14.22 0.14
N VAL A 99 0.21 -13.37 0.39
CA VAL A 99 0.26 -12.39 1.47
C VAL A 99 0.75 -11.07 0.91
N CYS A 100 0.36 -9.97 1.55
CA CYS A 100 0.86 -8.65 1.20
C CYS A 100 2.19 -8.41 1.89
N ALA A 101 3.18 -7.97 1.12
CA ALA A 101 4.47 -7.56 1.63
C ALA A 101 4.71 -6.06 1.39
N LYS A 102 5.38 -5.42 2.34
CA LYS A 102 6.09 -4.16 2.17
C LYS A 102 7.55 -4.38 2.55
N TYR A 103 8.41 -4.37 1.54
CA TYR A 103 9.86 -4.36 1.69
C TYR A 103 10.32 -2.91 1.76
N THR A 104 10.99 -2.51 2.83
CA THR A 104 11.57 -1.17 2.98
C THR A 104 13.07 -1.28 3.15
N TYR A 105 13.81 -0.54 2.34
CA TYR A 105 15.24 -0.43 2.46
C TYR A 105 15.61 0.85 3.21
N TYR A 106 16.49 0.72 4.19
CA TYR A 106 16.97 1.83 5.01
C TYR A 106 18.48 2.01 4.88
N PHE A 107 18.91 3.26 4.90
CA PHE A 107 20.31 3.65 5.08
C PHE A 107 20.41 4.64 6.24
N ASN A 108 21.22 4.31 7.25
CA ASN A 108 21.35 5.08 8.49
C ASN A 108 19.99 5.41 9.14
N GLY A 109 19.05 4.46 9.11
CA GLY A 109 17.72 4.60 9.69
C GLY A 109 16.72 5.42 8.85
N ILE A 110 17.14 5.96 7.70
CA ILE A 110 16.28 6.71 6.77
C ILE A 110 15.79 5.75 5.69
N ALA A 111 14.49 5.77 5.41
CA ALA A 111 13.92 4.96 4.33
C ALA A 111 14.37 5.50 2.97
N GLU A 112 15.09 4.67 2.22
CA GLU A 112 15.62 5.00 0.90
C GLU A 112 14.64 4.60 -0.21
N ASN A 113 13.92 3.50 -0.05
CA ASN A 113 12.85 3.07 -0.97
C ASN A 113 11.93 2.05 -0.30
N ALA A 114 10.82 1.73 -0.96
CA ALA A 114 9.99 0.60 -0.56
C ALA A 114 9.26 -0.06 -1.73
N THR A 115 9.15 -1.39 -1.66
CA THR A 115 8.43 -2.21 -2.64
C THR A 115 7.25 -2.91 -1.97
N TYR A 116 6.09 -2.70 -2.56
CA TYR A 116 4.82 -3.28 -2.17
C TYR A 116 4.50 -4.39 -3.16
N MET A 117 4.11 -5.58 -2.69
CA MET A 117 3.78 -6.70 -3.58
C MET A 117 2.87 -7.75 -2.94
N CYS A 118 2.17 -8.51 -3.79
CA CYS A 118 1.71 -9.85 -3.44
C CYS A 118 2.91 -10.80 -3.49
N THR A 119 3.07 -11.62 -2.45
CA THR A 119 4.11 -12.65 -2.41
C THR A 119 3.60 -13.87 -1.67
N ARG A 120 4.37 -14.96 -1.69
CA ARG A 120 4.11 -16.13 -0.87
C ARG A 120 5.09 -16.18 0.28
N ALA A 121 4.57 -16.14 1.51
CA ALA A 121 5.34 -16.37 2.71
C ALA A 121 4.55 -17.32 3.61
N ILE A 122 5.16 -18.44 3.96
CA ILE A 122 4.55 -19.52 4.73
C ILE A 122 5.31 -19.73 6.03
N ASP A 123 4.59 -20.18 7.06
CA ASP A 123 5.19 -20.64 8.31
C ASP A 123 5.66 -22.10 8.23
N SER A 124 6.19 -22.64 9.33
CA SER A 124 6.65 -24.02 9.42
C SER A 124 5.54 -25.06 9.20
N ASN A 125 4.27 -24.66 9.27
CA ASN A 125 3.11 -25.51 9.02
C ASN A 125 2.59 -25.41 7.58
N ASN A 126 3.34 -24.77 6.68
CA ASN A 126 2.95 -24.47 5.30
C ASN A 126 1.69 -23.60 5.18
N THR A 127 1.40 -22.78 6.20
CA THR A 127 0.27 -21.85 6.18
C THR A 127 0.74 -20.44 5.87
N ALA A 128 -0.07 -19.67 5.14
CA ALA A 128 0.27 -18.30 4.79
C ALA A 128 0.39 -17.43 6.07
N ILE A 129 1.49 -16.68 6.17
CA ILE A 129 1.72 -15.76 7.28
C ILE A 129 0.62 -14.69 7.30
N THR A 130 -0.03 -14.49 8.44
CA THR A 130 -1.16 -13.56 8.56
C THR A 130 -0.73 -12.14 8.89
N TYR A 131 0.34 -11.97 9.68
CA TYR A 131 0.90 -10.67 10.07
C TYR A 131 2.32 -10.84 10.65
N GLY A 132 3.17 -9.84 10.45
CA GLY A 132 4.45 -9.72 11.15
C GLY A 132 5.46 -8.86 10.40
N CYS A 133 6.48 -8.36 11.10
CA CYS A 133 7.61 -7.68 10.44
C CYS A 133 8.92 -8.33 10.83
N TYR A 134 9.81 -8.47 9.85
CA TYR A 134 11.15 -8.99 10.01
C TYR A 134 12.15 -7.93 9.56
N GLU A 135 13.23 -7.75 10.30
CA GLU A 135 14.26 -6.77 9.95
C GLU A 135 15.64 -7.44 9.99
N GLU A 136 16.42 -7.19 8.95
CA GLU A 136 17.82 -7.61 8.87
C GLU A 136 18.70 -6.36 8.75
N THR A 137 19.72 -6.26 9.60
CA THR A 137 20.65 -5.13 9.62
C THR A 137 22.06 -5.59 9.27
N LYS A 138 22.70 -4.88 8.34
CA LYS A 138 24.09 -5.09 7.89
C LYS A 138 24.82 -3.75 7.85
N GLY A 139 25.52 -3.44 8.94
CA GLY A 139 26.20 -2.15 9.10
C GLY A 139 25.21 -0.99 9.13
N SER A 140 25.41 -0.01 8.25
CA SER A 140 24.52 1.15 8.09
C SER A 140 23.23 0.85 7.32
N TYR A 141 23.09 -0.34 6.73
CA TYR A 141 21.92 -0.71 5.95
C TYR A 141 21.00 -1.60 6.78
N SER A 142 19.69 -1.39 6.69
CA SER A 142 18.71 -2.36 7.17
C SER A 142 17.60 -2.58 6.14
N THR A 143 17.07 -3.79 6.11
CA THR A 143 15.92 -4.16 5.26
C THR A 143 14.82 -4.68 6.16
N LYS A 144 13.65 -4.05 6.09
CA LYS A 144 12.47 -4.45 6.84
C LYS A 144 11.40 -4.99 5.90
N VAL A 145 10.83 -6.13 6.24
CA VAL A 145 9.74 -6.77 5.51
C VAL A 145 8.56 -6.90 6.44
N CYS A 146 7.48 -6.19 6.15
CA CYS A 146 6.22 -6.38 6.85
C CYS A 146 5.26 -7.18 5.97
N LEU A 147 4.69 -8.22 6.55
CA LEU A 147 3.74 -9.14 5.94
C LEU A 147 2.38 -8.96 6.61
N CYS A 148 1.32 -9.05 5.82
CA CYS A 148 -0.05 -9.05 6.33
C CYS A 148 -1.01 -9.68 5.32
N ARG A 149 -2.21 -10.04 5.75
CA ARG A 149 -3.26 -10.55 4.87
C ARG A 149 -4.43 -9.55 4.78
N SER A 150 -4.68 -9.04 3.59
CA SER A 150 -5.77 -8.07 3.34
C SER A 150 -7.15 -8.71 3.41
N VAL A 151 -8.13 -7.92 3.84
CA VAL A 151 -9.55 -8.29 3.79
C VAL A 151 -10.17 -7.92 2.43
N PRO A 152 -11.17 -8.67 1.93
CA PRO A 152 -11.88 -8.32 0.71
C PRO A 152 -12.59 -6.98 0.84
N GLY A 153 -12.59 -6.14 -0.21
CA GLY A 153 -13.25 -4.82 -0.17
C GLY A 153 -12.46 -3.71 0.52
N GLY A 154 -11.46 -4.05 1.34
CA GLY A 154 -10.70 -3.09 2.13
C GLY A 154 -9.49 -2.51 1.41
N VAL A 155 -8.98 -1.39 1.93
CA VAL A 155 -7.66 -0.86 1.57
C VAL A 155 -6.60 -1.95 1.88
N PRO A 156 -5.66 -2.22 0.97
CA PRO A 156 -4.61 -3.20 1.22
C PRO A 156 -3.85 -2.98 2.53
N CYS A 157 -3.66 -4.06 3.30
CA CYS A 157 -3.04 -3.98 4.63
C CYS A 157 -1.55 -3.59 4.59
N ASN A 158 -0.88 -3.79 3.44
CA ASN A 158 0.50 -3.34 3.25
C ASN A 158 0.60 -1.83 2.98
N SER A 159 -0.48 -1.06 3.15
CA SER A 159 -0.49 0.41 3.16
C SER A 159 0.53 0.99 4.14
N ALA A 160 0.70 0.34 5.29
CA ALA A 160 1.63 0.62 6.37
C ALA A 160 2.01 2.11 6.49
N THR A 161 0.99 2.96 6.63
CA THR A 161 1.03 3.98 7.66
C THR A 161 1.07 3.22 8.97
N THR A 162 2.22 3.25 9.65
CA THR A 162 2.27 2.91 11.06
C THR A 162 1.40 3.92 11.79
N LEU A 163 0.09 3.70 11.84
CA LEU A 163 -0.70 4.28 12.90
C LEU A 163 -0.19 3.58 14.16
N PRO A 164 0.46 4.29 15.09
CA PRO A 164 0.73 3.69 16.37
C PRO A 164 -0.65 3.28 16.92
N ILE A 165 -0.85 1.99 17.13
CA ILE A 165 -2.01 1.46 17.87
C ILE A 165 -1.94 1.83 19.36
N LEU A 166 -0.80 2.41 19.79
CA LEU A 166 -0.55 2.92 21.13
C LEU A 166 -1.52 4.03 21.60
N PRO A 167 -1.79 5.11 20.86
CA PRO A 167 -2.73 6.17 21.25
C PRO A 167 -4.16 5.70 21.50
N ILE A 168 -4.62 4.63 20.85
CA ILE A 168 -6.01 4.17 21.03
C ILE A 168 -6.15 3.48 22.38
N TYR A 169 -5.21 2.59 22.73
CA TYR A 169 -5.23 1.90 24.02
C TYR A 169 -4.97 2.87 25.20
N SER A 170 -4.10 3.87 25.02
CA SER A 170 -3.86 4.87 26.06
C SER A 170 -5.06 5.79 26.29
N MET A 171 -5.80 6.16 25.24
CA MET A 171 -7.04 6.94 25.37
C MET A 171 -8.15 6.16 26.07
N LEU A 172 -8.31 4.86 25.79
CA LEU A 172 -9.31 4.01 26.46
C LEU A 172 -9.04 3.86 27.96
N ILE A 173 -7.76 3.69 28.35
CA ILE A 173 -7.36 3.62 29.76
C ILE A 173 -7.65 4.95 30.47
N LEU A 174 -7.37 6.09 29.82
CA LEU A 174 -7.57 7.41 30.41
C LEU A 174 -9.06 7.75 30.58
N ILE A 175 -9.92 7.32 29.66
CA ILE A 175 -11.38 7.47 29.80
C ILE A 175 -11.88 6.62 30.98
N PHE A 176 -11.40 5.39 31.12
CA PHE A 176 -11.79 4.51 32.22
C PHE A 176 -11.40 5.10 33.59
N THR A 177 -10.18 5.65 33.73
CA THR A 177 -9.74 6.27 34.99
C THR A 177 -10.52 7.55 35.33
N VAL A 178 -10.90 8.37 34.35
CA VAL A 178 -11.74 9.55 34.59
C VAL A 178 -13.12 9.14 35.08
N ILE A 179 -13.75 8.14 34.48
CA ILE A 179 -15.08 7.64 34.89
C ILE A 179 -15.04 7.11 36.32
N THR A 180 -14.02 6.32 36.69
CA THR A 180 -13.91 5.79 38.06
C THR A 180 -13.70 6.89 39.10
N VAL A 181 -12.90 7.93 38.80
CA VAL A 181 -12.69 9.08 39.70
C VAL A 181 -13.97 9.90 39.86
N ILE A 182 -14.73 10.14 38.79
CA ILE A 182 -16.02 10.84 38.86
C ILE A 182 -17.00 10.06 39.73
N ASN A 183 -17.13 8.75 39.50
CA ASN A 183 -18.02 7.90 40.28
C ASN A 183 -17.65 7.91 41.77
N TYR A 184 -16.36 7.78 42.10
CA TYR A 184 -15.86 7.85 43.47
C TYR A 184 -16.18 9.19 44.15
N ARG A 185 -15.94 10.33 43.46
CA ARG A 185 -16.28 11.66 43.99
C ARG A 185 -17.78 11.81 44.26
N SER A 186 -18.63 11.32 43.37
CA SER A 186 -20.08 11.34 43.56
C SER A 186 -20.50 10.53 44.79
N THR A 187 -19.90 9.35 45.02
CA THR A 187 -20.19 8.53 46.21
C THR A 187 -19.75 9.23 47.51
N VAL A 188 -18.56 9.83 47.51
CA VAL A 188 -18.04 10.57 48.68
C VAL A 188 -18.89 11.80 48.99
N ASN A 189 -19.34 12.54 47.98
CA ASN A 189 -20.20 13.71 48.16
C ASN A 189 -21.60 13.32 48.69
N HIS A 190 -22.17 12.20 48.24
CA HIS A 190 -23.41 11.67 48.83
C HIS A 190 -23.25 11.30 50.30
N ASN A 191 -22.13 10.70 50.69
CA ASN A 191 -21.90 10.30 52.08
C ASN A 191 -21.66 11.49 53.02
N LYS A 192 -21.15 12.63 52.53
CA LYS A 192 -20.99 13.87 53.32
C LYS A 192 -22.29 14.62 53.61
N ILE A 193 -23.35 14.37 52.83
CA ILE A 193 -24.66 15.02 53.03
C ILE A 193 -25.49 14.28 54.08
N LEU A 194 -25.14 13.03 54.40
CA LEU A 194 -25.85 12.14 55.32
C LEU A 194 -25.26 12.09 56.75
N THR A 195 -24.23 12.91 57.04
CA THR A 195 -23.63 13.10 58.38
C THR A 195 -23.86 14.51 58.87
#